data_AF-A0AAW8BMP6-F1
#
_entry.id   AF-A0AAW8BMP6-F1
#
_cell.length_a   1.000
_cell.length_b   1.000
_cell.length_c   1.000
_cell.angle_alpha   90.00
_cell.angle_beta   90.00
_cell.angle_gamma   90.00
#
_symmetry.space_group_name_H-M   'P 1'
#
loop_
_entity.id
_entity.type
_entity.pdbx_description
1 polymer ?
#
loop_
_entity_poly.entity_id
_entity_poly.type
_entity_poly.pdbx_seq_one_letter_code
_entity_poly.pdbx_strand_id
1 'polypeptide(L)'
;MRHRIVAGLAAVLMAGGLIAAAPPASAGCQYGGGFLSKCDGPIQPDGTWQRCVAVTRLVPNGASSYLVPDKRCDVMGPGQNPGDVAFGDPPTHIDD
;
A
#
# COMPACT_ATOMS: atom_id res chain seq x y z
N MET A 1 17.49 -36.27 -17.96
CA MET A 1 17.15 -34.99 -18.61
C MET A 1 15.65 -34.70 -18.65
N ARG A 2 14.78 -35.58 -19.15
CA ARG A 2 13.31 -35.32 -19.26
C ARG A 2 12.62 -34.88 -17.97
N HIS A 3 12.92 -35.52 -16.83
CA HIS A 3 12.27 -35.17 -15.56
C HIS A 3 12.62 -33.76 -15.06
N ARG A 4 13.80 -33.24 -15.39
CA ARG A 4 14.21 -31.88 -14.99
C ARG A 4 13.51 -30.81 -15.82
N ILE A 5 13.27 -31.10 -17.11
CA ILE A 5 12.49 -30.23 -18.00
C ILE A 5 11.05 -30.15 -17.50
N VAL A 6 10.44 -31.29 -17.17
CA VAL A 6 9.06 -31.35 -16.65
C VAL A 6 8.94 -30.60 -15.32
N ALA A 7 9.87 -30.82 -14.39
CA ALA A 7 9.88 -30.11 -13.11
C ALA A 7 10.06 -28.60 -13.27
N GLY A 8 10.95 -28.17 -14.18
CA GLY A 8 11.14 -26.76 -14.50
C GLY A 8 9.89 -26.12 -15.10
N LEU A 9 9.23 -26.81 -16.03
CA LEU A 9 8.00 -26.32 -16.66
C LEU A 9 6.86 -26.19 -15.64
N ALA A 10 6.73 -27.18 -14.74
CA ALA A 10 5.75 -27.14 -13.66
C ALA A 10 6.00 -25.95 -12.72
N ALA A 11 7.25 -25.70 -12.33
CA ALA A 11 7.59 -24.56 -11.48
C ALA A 11 7.24 -23.22 -12.14
N VAL A 12 7.54 -23.06 -13.43
CA VAL A 12 7.21 -21.84 -14.19
C VAL A 12 5.69 -21.64 -14.31
N LEU A 13 4.94 -22.71 -14.60
CA LEU A 13 3.47 -22.66 -14.69
C LEU A 13 2.83 -22.31 -13.35
N MET A 14 3.32 -22.88 -12.25
CA MET A 14 2.82 -22.56 -10.91
C MET A 14 3.10 -21.09 -10.55
N ALA A 15 4.31 -20.61 -10.80
CA ALA A 15 4.66 -19.20 -10.55
C ALA A 15 3.83 -18.25 -11.43
N GLY A 16 3.71 -18.54 -12.73
CA GLY A 16 2.89 -17.75 -13.65
C GLY A 16 1.41 -17.74 -13.27
N GLY A 17 0.88 -18.88 -12.82
CA GLY A 17 -0.50 -18.99 -12.34
C GLY A 17 -0.76 -18.14 -11.09
N LEU A 18 0.18 -18.11 -10.14
CA LEU A 18 0.08 -17.25 -8.95
C LEU A 18 0.11 -15.76 -9.29
N ILE A 19 0.94 -15.35 -10.26
CA ILE A 19 1.02 -13.96 -10.69
C ILE A 19 -0.26 -13.54 -11.44
N ALA A 20 -0.77 -14.39 -12.31
CA ALA A 20 -1.98 -14.11 -13.09
C ALA A 20 -3.27 -14.14 -12.24
N ALA A 21 -3.29 -14.92 -11.16
CA ALA A 21 -4.42 -15.00 -10.24
C ALA A 21 -4.35 -13.97 -9.11
N ALA A 22 -3.24 -13.22 -8.99
CA ALA A 22 -3.16 -12.15 -8.03
C ALA A 22 -4.23 -11.09 -8.37
N PRO A 23 -5.09 -10.68 -7.42
CA PRO A 23 -6.00 -9.58 -7.66
C PRO A 23 -5.18 -8.35 -8.10
N PRO A 24 -5.68 -7.55 -9.06
CA PRO A 24 -5.02 -6.30 -9.40
C PRO A 24 -4.87 -5.48 -8.11
N ALA A 25 -3.71 -4.87 -7.92
CA ALA A 25 -3.53 -3.90 -6.86
C ALA A 25 -4.41 -2.69 -7.19
N SER A 26 -5.67 -2.73 -6.74
CA SER A 26 -6.51 -1.54 -6.65
C SER A 26 -6.05 -0.84 -5.40
N ALA A 27 -5.23 0.19 -5.60
CA ALA A 27 -4.86 1.09 -4.54
C ALA A 27 -5.78 2.30 -4.71
N GLY A 28 -6.98 2.23 -4.12
CA GLY A 28 -7.85 3.38 -4.09
C GLY A 28 -7.10 4.54 -3.47
N CYS A 29 -6.79 5.53 -4.30
CA CYS A 29 -5.94 6.65 -3.91
C CYS A 29 -6.75 7.94 -3.93
N GLN A 30 -6.82 8.59 -2.77
CA GLN A 30 -7.31 9.95 -2.65
C GLN A 30 -6.14 10.94 -2.70
N TYR A 31 -6.28 11.97 -3.52
CA TYR A 31 -5.29 13.02 -3.70
C TYR A 31 -5.85 14.37 -3.29
N GLY A 32 -4.98 15.24 -2.75
CA GLY A 32 -5.34 16.60 -2.34
C GLY A 32 -5.71 16.74 -0.86
N GLY A 33 -5.99 17.97 -0.44
CA GLY A 33 -6.19 18.32 0.96
C GLY A 33 -4.86 18.39 1.73
N GLY A 34 -4.83 17.87 2.95
CA GLY A 34 -3.64 17.85 3.82
C GLY A 34 -2.58 16.80 3.47
N PHE A 35 -2.81 15.98 2.44
CA PHE A 35 -1.94 14.89 2.02
C PHE A 35 -1.57 15.04 0.55
N LEU A 36 -0.33 14.66 0.19
CA LEU A 36 0.12 14.53 -1.19
C LEU A 36 -0.59 13.35 -1.86
N SER A 37 -0.68 12.24 -1.14
CA SER A 37 -1.47 11.07 -1.52
C SER A 37 -1.91 10.31 -0.27
N LYS A 38 -3.06 9.68 -0.34
CA LYS A 38 -3.54 8.70 0.64
C LYS A 38 -4.07 7.51 -0.14
N CYS A 39 -3.43 6.36 0.02
CA CYS A 39 -3.77 5.17 -0.71
C CYS A 39 -3.90 3.98 0.24
N ASP A 40 -4.87 3.13 -0.03
CA ASP A 40 -5.05 1.87 0.68
C ASP A 40 -4.49 0.72 -0.15
N GLY A 41 -3.81 -0.23 0.51
CA GLY A 41 -3.41 -1.50 -0.06
C GLY A 41 -4.57 -2.50 0.01
N PRO A 42 -4.44 -3.69 -0.61
CA PRO A 42 -5.52 -4.66 -0.66
C PRO A 42 -6.02 -5.05 0.73
N ILE A 43 -7.31 -5.39 0.84
CA ILE A 43 -7.88 -5.94 2.07
C ILE A 43 -7.37 -7.38 2.27
N GLN A 44 -6.90 -7.69 3.48
CA GLN A 44 -6.42 -9.00 3.91
C GLN A 44 -7.59 -9.90 4.33
N PRO A 45 -7.40 -11.24 4.41
CA PRO A 45 -8.46 -12.17 4.81
C PRO A 45 -9.06 -11.92 6.21
N ASP A 46 -8.33 -11.21 7.08
CA ASP A 46 -8.79 -10.79 8.41
C ASP A 46 -9.58 -9.47 8.40
N GLY A 47 -9.77 -8.87 7.22
CA GLY A 47 -10.47 -7.60 7.02
C GLY A 47 -9.61 -6.37 7.29
N THR A 48 -8.32 -6.52 7.56
CA THR A 48 -7.39 -5.39 7.69
C THR A 48 -6.89 -4.94 6.33
N TRP A 49 -6.37 -3.72 6.25
CA TRP A 49 -5.65 -3.23 5.07
C TRP A 49 -4.57 -2.26 5.48
N GLN A 50 -3.60 -2.01 4.61
CA GLN A 50 -2.55 -1.03 4.88
C GLN A 50 -2.91 0.32 4.27
N ARG A 51 -3.01 1.38 5.07
CA ARG A 51 -3.12 2.75 4.56
C ARG A 51 -1.75 3.40 4.52
N CYS A 52 -1.42 4.07 3.43
CA CYS A 52 -0.21 4.87 3.29
C CYS A 52 -0.56 6.30 2.93
N VAL A 53 -0.09 7.26 3.73
CA VAL A 53 -0.18 8.69 3.44
C VAL A 53 1.20 9.26 3.12
N ALA A 54 1.25 10.11 2.10
CA ALA A 54 2.40 10.96 1.84
C ALA A 54 2.07 12.39 2.29
N VAL A 55 2.92 12.96 3.13
CA VAL A 55 2.84 14.36 3.59
C VAL A 55 4.14 15.08 3.25
N THR A 56 4.16 16.40 3.34
CA THR A 56 5.40 17.15 3.27
C THR A 56 5.99 17.31 4.68
N ARG A 57 7.28 17.00 4.81
CA ARG A 57 8.06 17.28 6.03
C ARG A 57 9.02 18.43 5.76
N LEU A 58 9.02 19.42 6.64
CA LEU A 58 9.96 20.53 6.57
C LEU A 58 11.33 20.12 7.07
N VAL A 59 12.37 20.36 6.26
CA VAL A 59 13.77 20.10 6.60
C VAL A 59 14.52 21.42 6.68
N PRO A 60 15.09 21.77 7.85
CA PRO A 60 15.96 22.94 7.98
C PRO A 60 17.26 22.76 7.18
N ASN A 61 17.72 23.81 6.52
CA ASN A 61 19.00 23.83 5.81
C ASN A 61 19.64 25.22 5.90
N GLY A 62 20.63 25.37 6.80
CA GLY A 62 21.29 26.65 7.05
C GLY A 62 20.28 27.73 7.46
N ALA A 63 20.22 28.81 6.68
CA ALA A 63 19.29 29.93 6.88
C ALA A 63 17.95 29.76 6.13
N SER A 64 17.66 28.59 5.57
CA SER A 64 16.43 28.29 4.81
C SER A 64 15.86 26.93 5.20
N SER A 65 14.80 26.51 4.49
CA SER A 65 14.15 25.21 4.65
C SER A 65 13.59 24.73 3.32
N TYR A 66 13.45 23.42 3.16
CA TYR A 66 12.78 22.82 2.01
C TYR A 66 11.83 21.71 2.48
N LEU A 67 10.81 21.44 1.67
CA LEU A 67 9.86 20.37 1.91
C LEU A 67 10.34 19.10 1.22
N VAL A 68 10.31 17.98 1.93
CA VAL A 68 10.50 16.65 1.35
C VAL A 68 9.23 15.83 1.49
N PRO A 69 8.88 14.98 0.52
CA PRO A 69 7.83 14.00 0.72
C PRO A 69 8.26 13.01 1.79
N ASP A 70 7.35 12.75 2.73
CA ASP A 70 7.51 11.77 3.79
C ASP A 70 6.30 10.83 3.76
N LYS A 71 6.55 9.53 3.86
CA LYS A 71 5.52 8.50 3.71
C LYS A 71 5.36 7.75 5.01
N ARG A 72 4.14 7.76 5.57
CA ARG A 72 3.75 6.94 6.71
C ARG A 72 2.75 5.90 6.25
N CYS A 73 2.96 4.65 6.66
CA CYS A 73 1.99 3.59 6.48
C CYS A 73 1.59 2.99 7.83
N ASP A 74 0.32 2.61 7.95
CA ASP A 74 -0.24 2.00 9.15
C ASP A 74 -1.34 1.01 8.77
N VAL A 75 -1.67 0.09 9.68
CA VAL A 75 -2.71 -0.91 9.46
C VAL A 75 -4.06 -0.35 9.91
N MET A 76 -5.04 -0.43 9.01
CA MET A 76 -6.44 -0.10 9.20
C MET A 76 -7.28 -1.36 9.32
N GLY A 77 -8.51 -1.23 9.82
CA GLY A 77 -9.50 -2.30 9.86
C GLY A 77 -10.09 -2.54 11.25
N PRO A 78 -10.86 -3.63 11.41
CA PRO A 78 -11.52 -3.96 12.67
C PRO A 78 -10.53 -4.04 13.83
N GLY A 79 -10.81 -3.32 14.92
CA GLY A 79 -9.95 -3.30 16.11
C GLY A 79 -8.68 -2.44 16.00
N GLN A 80 -8.41 -1.84 14.84
CA GLN A 80 -7.28 -0.94 14.65
C GLN A 80 -7.67 0.50 14.95
N ASN A 81 -6.78 1.22 15.64
CA ASN A 81 -6.96 2.65 15.93
C ASN A 81 -5.64 3.38 15.65
N PRO A 82 -5.38 3.76 14.39
CA PRO A 82 -4.25 4.62 14.08
C PRO A 82 -4.56 5.98 14.69
N GLY A 83 -3.89 6.34 15.78
CA GLY A 83 -4.24 7.49 16.64
C GLY A 83 -4.25 8.89 15.99
N ASP A 84 -4.14 8.98 14.67
CA ASP A 84 -4.30 10.18 13.86
C ASP A 84 -5.64 10.10 13.09
N VAL A 85 -6.60 10.93 13.52
CA VAL A 85 -7.93 11.00 12.91
C VAL A 85 -7.89 11.40 11.44
N ALA A 86 -6.95 12.26 11.03
CA ALA A 86 -6.85 12.71 9.64
C ALA A 86 -6.23 11.62 8.76
N PHE A 87 -5.35 10.78 9.33
CA PHE A 87 -4.87 9.58 8.66
C PHE A 87 -6.00 8.57 8.45
N GLY A 88 -6.80 8.33 9.49
CA GLY A 88 -7.87 7.35 9.52
C GLY A 88 -9.11 7.71 8.70
N ASP A 89 -9.27 8.95 8.26
CA ASP A 89 -10.42 9.40 7.45
C ASP A 89 -10.17 9.22 5.93
N PRO A 90 -11.08 8.62 5.12
CA PRO A 90 -12.30 7.94 5.55
C PRO A 90 -12.00 6.66 6.34
N PRO A 91 -12.83 6.29 7.33
CA PRO A 91 -12.60 5.11 8.17
C PRO A 91 -12.72 3.78 7.41
N THR A 92 -13.34 3.81 6.23
CA THR A 92 -13.46 2.67 5.33
C THR A 92 -12.25 2.58 4.39
N HIS A 93 -12.07 1.39 3.80
CA HIS A 93 -11.13 1.20 2.70
C HIS A 93 -11.46 2.16 1.55
N ILE A 94 -10.42 2.73 0.93
CA ILE A 94 -10.55 3.54 -0.28
C ILE A 94 -10.49 2.58 -1.46
N ASP A 95 -11.58 2.49 -2.20
CA ASP A 95 -11.68 1.75 -3.47
C ASP A 95 -11.56 2.72 -4.66
N ASP A 96 -11.05 2.24 -5.81
CA ASP A 96 -10.96 3.01 -7.08
C ASP A 96 -12.31 3.17 -7.79
#